data_AF-A0A7S2Z789-F1
#
_entry.id   AF-A0A7S2Z789-F1
#
_cell.length_a   1.000
_cell.length_b   1.000
_cell.length_c   1.000
_cell.angle_alpha   90.00
_cell.angle_beta   90.00
_cell.angle_gamma   90.00
#
_symmetry.space_group_name_H-M   'P 1'
#
loop_
_entity.id
_entity.type
_entity.pdbx_description
1 polymer ?
#
loop_
_entity_poly.entity_id
_entity_poly.type
_entity_poly.pdbx_seq_one_letter_code
_entity_poly.pdbx_strand_id
1 'polypeptide(L)'
;VFAPVSLSRKGREQKAAKNGFVRVAHGFMLPLLYRFDHKGEGLDMMERDFVLLGKLLQTAGAFLVCSGGFQQGIELAFILFEFVESTRVMRHREAFVRKCAVQAVHQVTKTIPAVLVSASSEAGGNLSYEKVHDALFAVARHDSDEECRVLAALALQEFQQKCSDHLTPKIQVLS
;
A
#
# COMPACT_ATOMS: atom_id res chain seq x y z
N VAL A 1 58.98 8.79 9.26
CA VAL A 1 58.26 9.97 8.70
C VAL A 1 57.24 9.44 7.72
N PHE A 2 55.97 9.36 8.12
CA PHE A 2 54.85 8.96 7.24
C PHE A 2 54.01 10.20 6.96
N ALA A 3 53.86 10.56 5.69
CA ALA A 3 52.97 11.64 5.28
C ALA A 3 51.54 11.09 5.11
N PRO A 4 50.48 11.79 5.56
CA PRO A 4 49.12 11.34 5.31
C PRO A 4 48.74 11.69 3.87
N VAL A 5 48.31 10.68 3.10
CA VAL A 5 47.68 10.87 1.80
C VAL A 5 46.28 11.46 2.05
N SER A 6 46.09 12.71 1.65
CA SER A 6 44.76 13.34 1.65
C SER A 6 43.95 12.79 0.48
N LEU A 7 43.07 11.83 0.76
CA LEU A 7 42.03 11.41 -0.17
C LEU A 7 40.96 12.51 -0.21
N SER A 8 41.17 13.50 -1.09
CA SER A 8 40.10 14.39 -1.52
C SER A 8 39.07 13.57 -2.29
N ARG A 9 38.10 12.99 -1.56
CA ARG A 9 36.85 12.53 -2.14
C ARG A 9 36.15 13.78 -2.67
N LYS A 10 36.44 14.13 -3.93
CA LYS A 10 35.52 14.93 -4.75
C LYS A 10 34.18 14.22 -4.65
N GLY A 11 33.26 14.76 -3.85
CA GLY A 11 31.89 14.30 -3.77
C GLY A 11 31.31 14.39 -5.16
N ARG A 12 31.30 13.27 -5.89
CA ARG A 12 30.34 13.11 -6.97
C ARG A 12 29.00 13.17 -6.25
N GLU A 13 28.27 14.26 -6.41
CA GLU A 13 26.82 14.23 -6.23
C GLU A 13 26.34 13.06 -7.09
N GLN A 14 26.11 11.92 -6.44
CA GLN A 14 25.43 10.80 -7.08
C GLN A 14 24.04 11.35 -7.36
N LYS A 15 23.83 11.86 -8.58
CA LYS A 15 22.48 12.05 -9.12
C LYS A 15 21.74 10.76 -8.82
N ALA A 16 20.77 10.82 -7.92
CA ALA A 16 19.97 9.67 -7.55
C ALA A 16 19.48 9.04 -8.85
N ALA A 17 19.86 7.78 -9.07
CA ALA A 17 19.47 7.07 -10.29
C ALA A 17 17.94 7.08 -10.36
N LYS A 18 17.38 7.57 -11.48
CA LYS A 18 15.93 7.59 -11.67
C LYS A 18 15.42 6.16 -11.65
N ASN A 19 14.44 5.87 -10.80
CA ASN A 19 13.82 4.55 -10.74
C ASN A 19 12.99 4.29 -12.01
N GLY A 20 13.57 3.56 -12.97
CA GLY A 20 12.91 3.22 -14.22
C GLY A 20 11.79 2.18 -14.07
N PHE A 21 11.81 1.41 -12.98
CA PHE A 21 10.83 0.34 -12.74
C PHE A 21 9.42 0.90 -12.51
N VAL A 22 9.31 2.08 -11.91
CA VAL A 22 8.03 2.73 -11.57
C VAL A 22 7.05 2.78 -12.75
N ARG A 23 7.55 3.07 -13.97
CA ARG A 23 6.72 3.10 -15.17
C ARG A 23 6.23 1.72 -15.61
N VAL A 24 7.11 0.71 -15.48
CA VAL A 24 6.80 -0.68 -15.81
C VAL A 24 5.78 -1.22 -14.82
N ALA A 25 6.00 -0.97 -13.52
CA ALA A 25 5.11 -1.40 -12.45
C ALA A 25 3.68 -0.86 -12.66
N HIS A 26 3.57 0.45 -12.89
CA HIS A 26 2.29 1.08 -13.15
C HIS A 26 1.64 0.52 -14.42
N GLY A 27 2.33 0.56 -15.56
CA GLY A 27 1.78 0.08 -16.84
C GLY A 27 1.37 -1.39 -16.84
N PHE A 28 2.05 -2.24 -16.07
CA PHE A 28 1.75 -3.67 -15.98
C PHE A 28 0.60 -3.96 -15.01
N MET A 29 0.55 -3.30 -13.85
CA MET A 29 -0.43 -3.62 -12.81
C MET A 29 -1.82 -3.07 -13.09
N LEU A 30 -1.93 -1.89 -13.71
CA LEU A 30 -3.22 -1.25 -13.99
C LEU A 30 -4.21 -2.17 -14.74
N PRO A 31 -3.87 -2.74 -15.91
CA PRO A 31 -4.81 -3.58 -16.64
C PRO A 31 -5.15 -4.86 -15.87
N LEU A 32 -4.21 -5.42 -15.10
CA LEU A 32 -4.44 -6.63 -14.30
C LEU A 32 -5.41 -6.38 -13.16
N LEU A 33 -5.28 -5.27 -12.42
CA LEU A 33 -6.20 -4.92 -11.35
C LEU A 33 -7.60 -4.57 -11.88
N TYR A 34 -7.68 -3.90 -13.04
CA TYR A 34 -8.97 -3.53 -13.64
C TYR A 34 -9.74 -4.72 -14.24
N ARG A 35 -9.04 -5.73 -14.76
CA ARG A 35 -9.63 -6.88 -15.47
C ARG A 35 -9.47 -8.21 -14.73
N PHE A 36 -9.18 -8.18 -13.44
CA PHE A 36 -8.75 -9.36 -12.68
C PHE A 36 -9.73 -10.55 -12.73
N ASP A 37 -11.03 -10.30 -12.87
CA ASP A 37 -12.09 -11.33 -12.87
C ASP A 37 -13.13 -11.06 -13.98
N HIS A 38 -12.64 -10.76 -15.19
CA HIS A 38 -13.53 -10.42 -16.30
C HIS A 38 -14.23 -11.67 -16.87
N LYS A 39 -15.57 -11.61 -16.94
CA LYS A 39 -16.39 -12.70 -17.50
C LYS A 39 -15.99 -13.00 -18.94
N GLY A 40 -15.72 -14.27 -19.23
CA GLY A 40 -15.40 -14.76 -20.58
C GLY A 40 -13.91 -15.05 -20.82
N GLU A 41 -13.02 -14.75 -19.88
CA GLU A 41 -11.59 -15.08 -19.98
C GLU A 41 -11.22 -16.42 -19.31
N GLY A 42 -12.22 -17.18 -18.84
CA GLY A 42 -12.04 -18.52 -18.26
C GLY A 42 -11.47 -18.56 -16.84
N LEU A 43 -11.00 -17.41 -16.34
CA LEU A 43 -10.54 -17.22 -14.97
C LEU A 43 -11.71 -16.88 -14.05
N ASP A 44 -11.71 -17.49 -12.87
CA ASP A 44 -12.68 -17.27 -11.79
C ASP A 44 -11.90 -16.97 -10.50
N MET A 45 -11.29 -15.78 -10.46
CA MET A 45 -10.34 -15.38 -9.42
C MET A 45 -11.00 -15.18 -8.06
N MET A 46 -12.31 -14.95 -8.02
CA MET A 46 -13.06 -14.79 -6.78
C MET A 46 -13.53 -16.11 -6.17
N GLU A 47 -13.49 -17.21 -6.92
CA GLU A 47 -13.93 -18.51 -6.41
C GLU A 47 -12.88 -19.60 -6.59
N ARG A 48 -12.73 -20.14 -7.79
CA ARG A 48 -11.88 -21.33 -8.05
C ARG A 48 -10.40 -20.98 -8.13
N ASP A 49 -10.08 -19.83 -8.69
CA ASP A 49 -8.73 -19.40 -9.04
C ASP A 49 -8.18 -18.36 -8.03
N PHE A 50 -8.69 -18.39 -6.79
CA PHE A 50 -8.34 -17.48 -5.70
C PHE A 50 -6.84 -17.42 -5.35
N VAL A 51 -6.09 -18.48 -5.66
CA VAL A 51 -4.63 -18.48 -5.48
C VAL A 51 -3.98 -17.46 -6.41
N LEU A 52 -4.47 -17.32 -7.65
CA LEU A 52 -3.98 -16.30 -8.58
C LEU A 52 -4.32 -14.90 -8.08
N LEU A 53 -5.51 -14.70 -7.52
CA LEU A 53 -5.89 -13.43 -6.90
C LEU A 53 -4.95 -13.03 -5.76
N GLY A 54 -4.64 -13.96 -4.85
CA GLY A 54 -3.69 -13.71 -3.77
C GLY A 54 -2.28 -13.40 -4.30
N LYS A 55 -1.83 -14.09 -5.35
CA LYS A 55 -0.54 -13.81 -6.00
C LYS A 55 -0.53 -12.46 -6.72
N LEU A 56 -1.64 -12.05 -7.32
CA LEU A 56 -1.80 -10.72 -7.91
C LEU A 56 -1.64 -9.63 -6.84
N LEU A 57 -2.32 -9.77 -5.70
CA LEU A 57 -2.23 -8.84 -4.56
C LEU A 57 -0.79 -8.75 -4.01
N GLN A 58 -0.13 -9.89 -3.79
CA GLN A 58 1.28 -9.92 -3.34
C GLN A 58 2.20 -9.23 -4.35
N THR A 59 2.01 -9.50 -5.64
CA THR A 59 2.83 -8.90 -6.72
C THR A 59 2.61 -7.40 -6.80
N ALA A 60 1.36 -6.94 -6.70
CA ALA A 60 1.02 -5.52 -6.65
C ALA A 60 1.72 -4.81 -5.47
N GLY A 61 1.69 -5.42 -4.28
CA GLY A 61 2.39 -4.92 -3.10
C GLY A 61 3.91 -4.86 -3.29
N ALA A 62 4.51 -5.90 -3.86
CA ALA A 62 5.95 -5.91 -4.17
C ALA A 62 6.32 -4.82 -5.18
N PHE A 63 5.51 -4.64 -6.22
CA PHE A 63 5.70 -3.60 -7.23
C PHE A 63 5.61 -2.21 -6.62
N LEU A 64 4.70 -2.02 -5.67
CA LEU A 64 4.56 -0.78 -4.93
C LEU A 64 5.79 -0.47 -4.07
N VAL A 65 6.30 -1.47 -3.34
CA VAL A 65 7.56 -1.34 -2.56
C VAL A 65 8.73 -0.95 -3.46
N CYS A 66 8.88 -1.63 -4.60
CA CYS A 66 9.92 -1.32 -5.58
C CYS A 66 9.73 0.04 -6.26
N SER A 67 8.50 0.54 -6.32
CA SER A 67 8.19 1.84 -6.91
C SER A 67 8.51 2.99 -5.94
N GLY A 68 8.40 2.78 -4.63
CA GLY A 68 8.63 3.81 -3.61
C GLY A 68 7.66 5.01 -3.71
N GLY A 69 8.00 6.13 -3.05
CA GLY A 69 7.17 7.33 -2.98
C GLY A 69 7.16 8.21 -4.24
N PHE A 70 7.50 7.69 -5.41
CA PHE A 70 7.40 8.42 -6.67
C PHE A 70 5.93 8.56 -7.10
N GLN A 71 5.60 9.57 -7.93
CA GLN A 71 4.21 9.89 -8.29
C GLN A 71 3.44 8.66 -8.82
N GLN A 72 3.98 7.90 -9.76
CA GLN A 72 3.26 6.73 -10.29
C GLN A 72 3.21 5.56 -9.27
N GLY A 73 4.12 5.54 -8.29
CA GLY A 73 4.02 4.63 -7.14
C GLY A 73 2.85 5.01 -6.24
N ILE A 74 2.65 6.31 -5.99
CA ILE A 74 1.49 6.84 -5.27
C ILE A 74 0.18 6.51 -6.02
N GLU A 75 0.15 6.73 -7.34
CA GLU A 75 -1.00 6.36 -8.19
C GLU A 75 -1.30 4.86 -8.10
N LEU A 76 -0.29 4.00 -8.20
CA LEU A 76 -0.44 2.56 -8.03
C LEU A 76 -0.98 2.19 -6.63
N ALA A 77 -0.56 2.89 -5.58
CA ALA A 77 -1.04 2.65 -4.23
C ALA A 77 -2.54 2.95 -4.10
N PHE A 78 -3.00 4.06 -4.68
CA PHE A 78 -4.42 4.43 -4.69
C PHE A 78 -5.24 3.39 -5.46
N ILE A 79 -4.79 2.99 -6.64
CA ILE A 79 -5.47 1.98 -7.47
C ILE A 79 -5.53 0.63 -6.74
N LEU A 80 -4.45 0.23 -6.06
CA LEU A 80 -4.42 -1.00 -5.29
C LEU A 80 -5.38 -0.97 -4.10
N PHE A 81 -5.49 0.17 -3.40
CA PHE A 81 -6.45 0.30 -2.30
C PHE A 81 -7.89 0.30 -2.80
N GLU A 82 -8.19 1.04 -3.86
CA GLU A 82 -9.52 1.05 -4.49
C GLU A 82 -9.92 -0.35 -4.97
N PHE A 83 -8.98 -1.09 -5.55
CA PHE A 83 -9.18 -2.50 -5.88
C PHE A 83 -9.58 -3.31 -4.66
N VAL A 84 -8.82 -3.23 -3.57
CA VAL A 84 -9.10 -3.99 -2.34
C VAL A 84 -10.46 -3.63 -1.74
N GLU A 85 -10.81 -2.35 -1.75
CA GLU A 85 -12.08 -1.83 -1.22
C GLU A 85 -13.28 -2.33 -2.06
N SER A 86 -13.20 -2.16 -3.38
CA SER A 86 -14.32 -2.41 -4.29
C SER A 86 -14.62 -3.90 -4.51
N THR A 87 -13.59 -4.75 -4.43
CA THR A 87 -13.70 -6.20 -4.74
C THR A 87 -13.98 -7.06 -3.52
N ARG A 88 -14.03 -6.48 -2.31
CA ARG A 88 -14.30 -7.19 -1.04
C ARG A 88 -13.32 -8.33 -0.72
N VAL A 89 -12.11 -8.29 -1.28
CA VAL A 89 -11.07 -9.31 -1.03
C VAL A 89 -10.65 -9.39 0.46
N MET A 90 -10.84 -8.32 1.22
CA MET A 90 -10.67 -8.31 2.69
C MET A 90 -11.72 -9.16 3.44
N ARG A 91 -12.82 -9.56 2.78
CA ARG A 91 -13.88 -10.42 3.32
C ARG A 91 -14.00 -11.75 2.55
N HIS A 92 -12.99 -12.08 1.75
CA HIS A 92 -12.98 -13.30 0.95
C HIS A 92 -13.08 -14.55 1.84
N ARG A 93 -13.72 -15.64 1.36
CA ARG A 93 -13.89 -16.87 2.16
C ARG A 93 -12.54 -17.50 2.55
N GLU A 94 -11.59 -17.47 1.62
CA GLU A 94 -10.25 -18.03 1.80
C GLU A 94 -9.35 -17.09 2.60
N ALA A 95 -8.84 -17.56 3.74
CA ALA A 95 -7.93 -16.80 4.59
C ALA A 95 -6.67 -16.37 3.83
N PHE A 96 -6.19 -17.19 2.89
CA PHE A 96 -5.04 -16.84 2.03
C PHE A 96 -5.25 -15.51 1.30
N VAL A 97 -6.41 -15.28 0.70
CA VAL A 97 -6.71 -14.03 -0.03
C VAL A 97 -6.78 -12.86 0.94
N ARG A 98 -7.42 -13.04 2.11
CA ARG A 98 -7.51 -12.00 3.15
C ARG A 98 -6.13 -11.58 3.66
N LYS A 99 -5.22 -12.53 3.91
CA LYS A 99 -3.81 -12.24 4.27
C LYS A 99 -3.12 -11.39 3.21
N CYS A 100 -3.26 -11.78 1.94
CA CYS A 100 -2.67 -11.04 0.82
C CYS A 100 -3.24 -9.62 0.72
N ALA A 101 -4.55 -9.46 0.94
CA ALA A 101 -5.22 -8.15 0.91
C ALA A 101 -4.74 -7.25 2.05
N VAL A 102 -4.63 -7.76 3.29
CA VAL A 102 -4.08 -7.01 4.43
C VAL A 102 -2.65 -6.56 4.14
N GLN A 103 -1.81 -7.45 3.62
CA GLN A 103 -0.43 -7.13 3.25
C GLN A 103 -0.36 -6.07 2.15
N ALA A 104 -1.24 -6.13 1.14
CA ALA A 104 -1.33 -5.13 0.09
C ALA A 104 -1.71 -3.74 0.67
N VAL A 105 -2.73 -3.68 1.53
CA VAL A 105 -3.13 -2.44 2.24
C VAL A 105 -1.97 -1.92 3.09
N HIS A 106 -1.25 -2.80 3.78
CA HIS A 106 -0.07 -2.41 4.56
C HIS A 106 1.02 -1.78 3.69
N GLN A 107 1.28 -2.30 2.48
CA GLN A 107 2.21 -1.64 1.56
C GLN A 107 1.69 -0.29 1.06
N VAL A 108 0.39 -0.15 0.83
CA VAL A 108 -0.24 1.15 0.51
C VAL A 108 0.03 2.15 1.62
N THR A 109 -0.27 1.80 2.88
CA THR A 109 -0.10 2.71 4.01
C THR A 109 1.35 3.09 4.24
N LYS A 110 2.31 2.21 3.92
CA LYS A 110 3.75 2.53 3.99
C LYS A 110 4.19 3.47 2.88
N THR A 111 3.72 3.28 1.65
CA THR A 111 4.13 4.08 0.50
C THR A 111 3.56 5.49 0.49
N ILE A 112 2.28 5.67 0.87
CA ILE A 112 1.61 6.97 0.78
C ILE A 112 2.04 7.91 1.91
N PRO A 113 2.62 9.09 1.64
CA PRO A 113 2.90 10.09 2.68
C PRO A 113 1.64 10.48 3.46
N ALA A 114 1.76 10.67 4.79
CA ALA A 114 0.62 10.98 5.65
C ALA A 114 -0.16 12.24 5.22
N VAL A 115 0.51 13.22 4.61
CA VAL A 115 -0.10 14.45 4.06
C VAL A 115 -1.07 14.19 2.90
N LEU A 116 -0.99 13.04 2.24
CA LEU A 116 -1.89 12.66 1.15
C LEU A 116 -3.09 11.83 1.63
N VAL A 117 -3.19 11.57 2.94
CA VAL A 117 -4.31 10.84 3.55
C VAL A 117 -5.36 11.85 4.01
N SER A 118 -6.58 11.77 3.49
CA SER A 118 -7.69 12.61 3.95
C SER A 118 -8.27 12.06 5.26
N ALA A 119 -8.75 12.96 6.13
CA ALA A 119 -9.35 12.54 7.40
C ALA A 119 -10.66 11.73 7.18
N SER A 120 -11.46 12.13 6.19
CA SER A 120 -12.73 11.50 5.83
C SER A 120 -12.80 11.18 4.34
N SER A 121 -13.66 10.22 4.00
CA SER A 121 -14.00 9.85 2.62
C SER A 121 -14.72 10.96 1.85
N GLU A 122 -15.47 11.83 2.52
CA GLU A 122 -16.22 12.93 1.90
C GLU A 122 -15.32 14.10 1.47
N ALA A 123 -14.08 14.16 1.98
CA ALA A 123 -13.14 15.23 1.71
C ALA A 123 -12.46 15.15 0.32
N GLY A 124 -12.91 14.25 -0.55
CA GLY A 124 -12.43 14.15 -1.95
C GLY A 124 -11.00 13.64 -2.13
N GLY A 125 -10.41 13.00 -1.11
CA GLY A 125 -9.07 12.41 -1.17
C GLY A 125 -9.06 11.01 -1.79
N ASN A 126 -7.99 10.68 -2.52
CA ASN A 126 -7.79 9.35 -3.12
C ASN A 126 -7.57 8.23 -2.08
N LEU A 127 -7.23 8.57 -0.83
CA LEU A 127 -7.09 7.64 0.28
C LEU A 127 -7.63 8.27 1.57
N SER A 128 -8.66 7.65 2.16
CA SER A 128 -9.29 8.09 3.41
C SER A 128 -8.74 7.32 4.60
N TYR A 129 -8.37 8.04 5.67
CA TYR A 129 -7.97 7.45 6.94
C TYR A 129 -9.04 6.51 7.48
N GLU A 130 -10.29 6.95 7.52
CA GLU A 130 -11.45 6.18 8.00
C GLU A 130 -11.57 4.85 7.25
N LYS A 131 -11.50 4.87 5.91
CA LYS A 131 -11.62 3.64 5.11
C LYS A 131 -10.50 2.64 5.38
N VAL A 132 -9.25 3.12 5.44
CA VAL A 132 -8.09 2.26 5.71
C VAL A 132 -8.17 1.71 7.14
N HIS A 133 -8.48 2.58 8.11
CA HIS A 133 -8.64 2.24 9.51
C HIS A 133 -9.69 1.14 9.69
N ASP A 134 -10.89 1.34 9.14
CA ASP A 134 -12.01 0.41 9.33
C ASP A 134 -11.77 -0.92 8.63
N ALA A 135 -11.16 -0.90 7.45
CA ALA A 135 -10.78 -2.13 6.74
C ALA A 135 -9.80 -2.99 7.58
N LEU A 136 -8.76 -2.37 8.13
CA LEU A 136 -7.77 -3.08 8.97
C LEU A 136 -8.34 -3.47 10.33
N PHE A 137 -9.10 -2.57 10.97
CA PHE A 137 -9.72 -2.83 12.27
C PHE A 137 -10.70 -4.00 12.23
N ALA A 138 -11.54 -4.07 11.18
CA ALA A 138 -12.50 -5.16 11.01
C ALA A 138 -11.80 -6.53 10.96
N VAL A 139 -10.70 -6.64 10.21
CA VAL A 139 -9.90 -7.88 10.14
C VAL A 139 -9.20 -8.15 11.48
N ALA A 140 -8.55 -7.15 12.06
CA ALA A 140 -7.82 -7.30 13.33
C ALA A 140 -8.71 -7.82 14.48
N ARG A 141 -9.98 -7.41 14.50
CA ARG A 141 -10.93 -7.77 15.57
C ARG A 141 -11.75 -9.01 15.29
N HIS A 142 -12.14 -9.24 14.04
CA HIS A 142 -13.23 -10.18 13.73
C HIS A 142 -12.84 -11.31 12.78
N ASP A 143 -11.63 -11.31 12.21
CA ASP A 143 -11.22 -12.39 11.32
C ASP A 143 -11.09 -13.72 12.07
N SER A 144 -11.50 -14.82 11.44
CA SER A 144 -11.41 -16.17 12.01
C SER A 144 -9.97 -16.70 12.01
N ASP A 145 -9.14 -16.28 11.06
CA ASP A 145 -7.74 -16.67 10.96
C ASP A 145 -6.84 -15.77 11.82
N GLU A 146 -5.99 -16.39 12.65
CA GLU A 146 -5.13 -15.68 13.59
C GLU A 146 -4.07 -14.81 12.92
N GLU A 147 -3.47 -15.30 11.84
CA GLU A 147 -2.43 -14.57 11.12
C GLU A 147 -3.02 -13.36 10.41
N CYS A 148 -4.23 -13.45 9.86
CA CYS A 148 -4.99 -12.28 9.39
C CYS A 148 -5.13 -11.22 10.48
N ARG A 149 -5.55 -11.62 11.69
CA ARG A 149 -5.74 -10.70 12.82
C ARG A 149 -4.42 -10.01 13.21
N VAL A 150 -3.34 -10.77 13.32
CA VAL A 150 -2.01 -10.26 13.70
C VAL A 150 -1.47 -9.28 12.67
N LEU A 151 -1.51 -9.65 11.38
CA LEU A 151 -1.04 -8.78 10.30
C LEU A 151 -1.85 -7.48 10.23
N ALA A 152 -3.18 -7.56 10.38
CA ALA A 152 -4.04 -6.39 10.33
C ALA A 152 -3.83 -5.48 11.55
N ALA A 153 -3.64 -6.04 12.74
CA ALA A 153 -3.34 -5.27 13.94
C ALA A 153 -2.01 -4.52 13.81
N LEU A 154 -0.97 -5.16 13.29
CA LEU A 154 0.32 -4.53 13.03
C LEU A 154 0.19 -3.39 12.01
N ALA A 155 -0.44 -3.65 10.87
CA ALA A 155 -0.65 -2.66 9.82
C ALA A 155 -1.46 -1.46 10.32
N LEU A 156 -2.49 -1.70 11.14
CA LEU A 156 -3.32 -0.66 11.75
C LEU A 156 -2.51 0.21 12.70
N GLN A 157 -1.73 -0.40 13.59
CA GLN A 157 -0.89 0.31 14.55
C GLN A 157 0.12 1.21 13.85
N GLU A 158 0.82 0.70 12.84
CA GLU A 158 1.79 1.48 12.05
C GLU A 158 1.11 2.64 11.30
N PHE A 159 -0.08 2.41 10.75
CA PHE A 159 -0.83 3.45 10.05
C PHE A 159 -1.31 4.57 10.99
N GLN A 160 -1.85 4.21 12.16
CA GLN A 160 -2.25 5.17 13.19
C GLN A 160 -1.06 6.03 13.64
N GLN A 161 0.08 5.39 13.91
CA GLN A 161 1.30 6.09 14.31
C GLN A 161 1.83 7.02 13.23
N LYS A 162 1.69 6.65 11.95
CA LYS A 162 2.10 7.48 10.81
C LYS A 162 1.21 8.72 10.65
N CYS A 163 -0.08 8.58 10.92
CA CYS A 163 -1.07 9.65 10.72
C CYS A 163 -1.32 10.52 11.95
N SER A 164 -0.87 10.11 13.15
CA SER A 164 -1.09 10.84 14.41
C SER A 164 -0.70 12.31 14.32
N ASP A 165 0.46 12.59 13.72
CA ASP A 165 1.03 13.94 13.68
C ASP A 165 0.34 14.85 12.65
N HIS A 166 -0.41 14.26 11.72
CA HIS A 166 -1.05 14.95 10.60
C HIS A 166 -2.55 15.15 10.81
N LEU A 167 -3.21 14.25 11.55
CA LEU A 167 -4.66 14.30 11.79
C LEU A 167 -5.03 14.97 13.11
N THR A 168 -4.09 15.25 14.01
CA THR A 168 -4.36 16.14 15.14
C THR A 168 -4.43 17.59 14.67
N PRO A 169 -5.50 18.36 14.98
CA PRO A 169 -5.49 19.78 14.73
C PRO A 169 -4.35 20.41 15.53
N LYS A 170 -3.40 21.06 14.86
CA LYS A 170 -2.45 21.96 15.53
C LYS A 170 -3.27 23.09 16.12
N ILE A 171 -3.61 22.99 17.41
CA ILE A 171 -4.08 24.14 18.19
C ILE A 171 -2.89 25.10 18.21
N GLN A 172 -2.88 26.05 17.28
CA GLN A 172 -1.97 27.18 17.36
C GLN A 172 -2.37 27.98 18.59
N VAL A 173 -1.52 27.89 19.60
CA VAL A 173 -1.49 28.79 20.76
C VAL A 173 -1.30 30.20 20.21
N LEU A 174 -2.40 30.95 20.08
CA LEU A 174 -2.36 32.40 20.07
C LEU A 174 -2.42 32.82 21.54
N SER A 175 -1.25 32.93 22.16
CA SER A 175 -1.01 33.65 23.42
C SER A 175 -0.31 34.95 23.12
#